data_AF-A0A2U3KQY2-F1
#
_entry.id   AF-A0A2U3KQY2-F1
#
_cell.length_a   1.000
_cell.length_b   1.000
_cell.length_c   1.000
_cell.angle_alpha   90.00
_cell.angle_beta   90.00
_cell.angle_gamma   90.00
#
_symmetry.space_group_name_H-M   'P 1'
#
loop_
_entity.id
_entity.type
_entity.pdbx_description
1 polymer ?
#
loop_
_entity_poly.entity_id
_entity_poly.type
_entity_poly.pdbx_seq_one_letter_code
_entity_poly.pdbx_strand_id
1 'polypeptide(L)'
;MPRIVSLIASATEIVDALGQFDNLVGRSHECDYPERVLGLPVCTRPRIPVDGSSREIDRLVKEAARTSVSIYDVFEDMIERLEPTHIVTQIQCEVCAVSLRDVERAIARGMKSRPQIVSLQPNSLADIWDDFRRVAYALGMPERGEEVVSALEARIGALASGGEPRPRVACIEWIEPLMAAGNWTPELISEIGPRS
;
A
#
# COMPACT_ATOMS: atom_id res chain seq x y z
N MET A 1 -18.24 6.64 -13.66
CA MET A 1 -17.66 6.86 -12.31
C MET A 1 -16.64 5.76 -12.06
N PRO A 2 -15.52 6.05 -11.39
CA PRO A 2 -14.50 5.03 -11.14
C PRO A 2 -15.05 3.91 -10.24
N ARG A 3 -14.56 2.69 -10.44
CA ARG A 3 -14.81 1.53 -9.58
C ARG A 3 -13.46 0.96 -9.20
N ILE A 4 -13.06 1.18 -7.96
CA ILE A 4 -11.68 1.03 -7.51
C ILE A 4 -11.58 -0.20 -6.62
N VAL A 5 -10.69 -1.12 -6.99
CA VAL A 5 -10.25 -2.18 -6.09
C VAL A 5 -8.85 -1.81 -5.58
N SER A 6 -8.69 -1.74 -4.26
CA SER A 6 -7.41 -1.46 -3.62
C SER A 6 -6.83 -2.73 -3.03
N LEU A 7 -5.62 -3.13 -3.44
CA LEU A 7 -5.00 -4.38 -3.04
C LEU A 7 -3.85 -4.21 -2.03
N ILE A 8 -3.72 -3.03 -1.45
CA ILE A 8 -2.75 -2.67 -0.42
C ILE A 8 -3.38 -1.64 0.53
N ALA A 9 -3.10 -1.75 1.84
CA ALA A 9 -3.63 -0.83 2.84
C ALA A 9 -3.39 0.66 2.48
N SER A 10 -2.15 1.04 2.16
CA SER A 10 -1.78 2.43 1.82
C SER A 10 -2.58 3.00 0.64
N ALA A 11 -2.85 2.22 -0.39
CA ALA A 11 -3.65 2.66 -1.54
C ALA A 11 -5.10 2.97 -1.14
N THR A 12 -5.64 2.25 -0.16
CA THR A 12 -6.99 2.48 0.35
C THR A 12 -7.07 3.84 1.02
N GLU A 13 -6.06 4.16 1.84
CA GLU A 13 -5.95 5.44 2.52
C GLU A 13 -5.71 6.60 1.54
N ILE A 14 -4.91 6.39 0.49
CA ILE A 14 -4.72 7.38 -0.58
C ILE A 14 -6.06 7.67 -1.28
N VAL A 15 -6.81 6.63 -1.67
CA VAL A 15 -8.12 6.79 -2.32
C VAL A 15 -9.11 7.51 -1.41
N ASP A 16 -9.11 7.20 -0.11
CA ASP A 16 -9.93 7.90 0.88
C ASP A 16 -9.55 9.38 1.01
N ALA A 17 -8.25 9.69 1.14
CA ALA A 17 -7.73 11.04 1.25
C ALA A 17 -8.04 11.91 0.01
N LEU A 18 -8.06 11.29 -1.17
CA LEU A 18 -8.49 11.94 -2.42
C LEU A 18 -10.01 12.16 -2.50
N GLY A 19 -10.78 11.72 -1.49
CA GLY A 19 -12.23 11.87 -1.44
C GLY A 19 -12.96 10.88 -2.35
N GLN A 20 -12.35 9.72 -2.62
CA GLN A 20 -12.85 8.72 -3.57
C GLN A 20 -13.28 7.41 -2.91
N PHE A 21 -13.47 7.42 -1.59
CA PHE A 21 -13.89 6.22 -0.86
C PHE A 21 -15.17 5.59 -1.40
N ASP A 22 -16.18 6.40 -1.77
CA ASP A 22 -17.46 5.87 -2.27
C ASP A 22 -17.31 5.13 -3.61
N ASN A 23 -16.17 5.28 -4.28
CA ASN A 23 -15.80 4.56 -5.48
C ASN A 23 -14.97 3.29 -5.20
N LEU A 24 -14.58 3.02 -3.94
CA LEU A 24 -13.99 1.75 -3.55
C LEU A 24 -15.06 0.65 -3.55
N VAL A 25 -14.82 -0.39 -4.36
CA VAL A 25 -15.73 -1.53 -4.51
C VAL A 25 -15.15 -2.83 -3.96
N GLY A 26 -13.85 -2.86 -3.66
CA GLY A 26 -13.19 -4.01 -3.06
C GLY A 26 -11.83 -3.66 -2.45
N ARG A 27 -11.37 -4.49 -1.53
CA ARG A 27 -10.16 -4.28 -0.75
C ARG A 27 -9.28 -5.53 -0.63
N SER A 28 -8.02 -5.41 -0.21
CA SER A 28 -7.26 -6.56 0.26
C SER A 28 -7.70 -6.99 1.66
N HIS A 29 -7.20 -8.14 2.11
CA HIS A 29 -7.44 -8.66 3.45
C HIS A 29 -6.90 -7.77 4.57
N GLU A 30 -5.83 -7.01 4.32
CA GLU A 30 -5.16 -6.17 5.31
C GLU A 30 -5.75 -4.76 5.41
N CYS A 31 -6.54 -4.29 4.42
CA CYS A 31 -7.11 -2.95 4.49
C CYS A 31 -8.16 -2.88 5.59
N ASP A 32 -7.91 -2.07 6.61
CA ASP A 32 -8.76 -1.90 7.80
C ASP A 32 -9.09 -0.43 8.11
N TYR A 33 -8.45 0.52 7.40
CA TYR A 33 -8.66 1.95 7.55
C TYR A 33 -9.07 2.65 6.23
N PRO A 34 -9.98 3.65 6.28
CA PRO A 34 -10.85 3.96 7.43
C PRO A 34 -11.79 2.78 7.74
N GLU A 35 -12.30 2.66 8.98
CA GLU A 35 -13.07 1.49 9.46
C GLU A 35 -14.20 1.07 8.51
N ARG A 36 -14.83 2.04 7.83
CA ARG A 36 -15.85 1.81 6.80
C ARG A 36 -15.40 0.89 5.66
N VAL A 37 -14.10 0.74 5.39
CA VAL A 37 -13.54 -0.18 4.38
C VAL A 37 -13.82 -1.64 4.72
N LEU A 38 -14.01 -1.97 6.00
CA LEU A 38 -14.29 -3.33 6.45
C LEU A 38 -15.60 -3.89 5.88
N GLY A 39 -16.54 -3.01 5.50
CA GLY A 39 -17.78 -3.36 4.82
C GLY A 39 -17.62 -3.70 3.33
N LEU A 40 -16.45 -3.45 2.73
CA LEU A 40 -16.18 -3.77 1.33
C LEU A 40 -15.77 -5.24 1.14
N PRO A 41 -16.12 -5.85 0.01
CA PRO A 41 -15.67 -7.19 -0.35
C PRO A 41 -14.15 -7.33 -0.31
N VAL A 42 -13.69 -8.41 0.33
CA VAL A 42 -12.27 -8.79 0.35
C VAL A 42 -11.92 -9.52 -0.94
N CYS A 43 -10.87 -9.07 -1.61
CA CYS A 43 -10.41 -9.57 -2.92
C CYS A 43 -9.15 -10.44 -2.83
N THR A 44 -8.52 -10.54 -1.65
CA THR A 44 -7.27 -11.29 -1.48
C THR A 44 -7.23 -12.01 -0.15
N ARG A 45 -6.36 -13.01 0.00
CA ARG A 45 -6.02 -13.61 1.30
C ARG A 45 -4.56 -14.08 1.33
N PRO A 46 -3.93 -14.19 2.50
CA PRO A 46 -2.63 -14.84 2.60
C PRO A 46 -2.76 -16.35 2.37
N ARG A 47 -1.77 -16.95 1.71
CA ARG A 47 -1.62 -18.41 1.54
C ARG A 47 -0.76 -19.05 2.64
N ILE A 48 0.03 -18.22 3.31
CA ILE A 48 0.84 -18.62 4.46
C ILE A 48 0.12 -18.22 5.75
N PRO A 49 0.24 -19.02 6.84
CA PRO A 49 -0.21 -18.59 8.16
C PRO A 49 0.52 -17.31 8.57
N VAL A 50 -0.23 -16.31 9.02
CA VAL A 50 0.28 -14.99 9.47
C VAL A 50 0.18 -14.82 10.98
N ASP A 51 -0.28 -15.85 11.69
CA ASP A 51 -0.40 -15.94 13.15
C ASP A 51 0.80 -16.65 13.81
N GLY A 52 1.79 -17.06 13.02
CA GLY A 52 3.02 -17.69 13.49
C GLY A 52 4.06 -16.70 14.02
N SER A 53 5.18 -17.22 14.53
CA SER A 53 6.32 -16.38 14.91
C SER A 53 6.96 -15.71 13.69
N SER A 54 7.63 -14.56 13.90
CA SER A 54 8.34 -13.85 12.83
C SER A 54 9.36 -14.75 12.12
N ARG A 55 9.98 -15.69 12.86
CA ARG A 55 10.91 -16.70 12.30
C ARG A 55 10.21 -17.67 11.35
N GLU A 56 9.03 -18.16 11.74
CA GLU A 56 8.24 -19.09 10.93
C GLU A 56 7.71 -18.40 9.68
N ILE A 57 7.19 -17.18 9.81
CA ILE A 57 6.72 -16.39 8.69
C ILE A 57 7.88 -16.08 7.72
N ASP A 58 9.05 -15.63 8.22
CA ASP A 58 10.23 -15.37 7.39
C ASP A 58 10.67 -16.62 6.62
N ARG A 59 10.67 -17.80 7.27
CA ARG A 59 10.98 -19.06 6.62
C ARG A 59 10.00 -19.37 5.49
N LEU A 60 8.70 -19.28 5.74
CA LEU A 60 7.66 -19.58 4.76
C LEU A 60 7.69 -18.61 3.57
N VAL A 61 7.88 -17.32 3.85
CA VAL A 61 8.05 -16.28 2.84
C VAL A 61 9.26 -16.58 1.95
N LYS A 62 10.42 -16.91 2.54
CA LYS A 62 11.63 -17.26 1.79
C LYS A 62 11.45 -18.53 0.95
N GLU A 63 10.72 -19.52 1.46
CA GLU A 63 10.43 -20.76 0.74
C GLU A 63 9.52 -20.52 -0.48
N ALA A 64 8.47 -19.70 -0.30
CA ALA A 64 7.58 -19.29 -1.39
C ALA A 64 8.32 -18.46 -2.46
N ALA A 65 9.16 -17.52 -2.05
CA ALA A 65 9.99 -16.72 -2.97
C ALA A 65 10.91 -17.60 -3.82
N ARG A 66 11.58 -18.60 -3.21
CA ARG A 66 12.45 -19.55 -3.93
C ARG A 66 11.70 -20.39 -4.96
N THR A 67 10.45 -20.72 -4.68
CA THR A 67 9.61 -21.57 -5.54
C THR A 67 8.77 -20.77 -6.52
N SER A 68 8.90 -19.42 -6.54
CA SER A 68 8.07 -18.51 -7.35
C SER A 68 6.56 -18.71 -7.11
N VAL A 69 6.19 -19.22 -5.94
CA VAL A 69 4.81 -19.39 -5.52
C VAL A 69 4.35 -18.08 -4.91
N SER A 70 3.25 -17.52 -5.41
CA SER A 70 2.65 -16.35 -4.76
C SER A 70 2.23 -16.72 -3.35
N ILE A 71 2.53 -15.83 -2.41
CA ILE A 71 2.11 -15.96 -1.00
C ILE A 71 0.70 -15.41 -0.76
N TYR A 72 0.04 -14.89 -1.80
CA TYR A 72 -1.32 -14.39 -1.73
C TYR A 72 -2.21 -15.08 -2.76
N ASP A 73 -3.47 -15.29 -2.39
CA ASP A 73 -4.53 -15.57 -3.34
C ASP A 73 -5.19 -14.26 -3.76
N VAL A 74 -5.43 -14.11 -5.07
CA VAL A 74 -6.26 -13.07 -5.65
C VAL A 74 -7.58 -13.72 -6.08
N PHE A 75 -8.70 -13.23 -5.57
CA PHE A 75 -10.03 -13.77 -5.87
C PHE A 75 -10.54 -13.20 -7.20
N GLU A 76 -10.07 -13.78 -8.30
CA GLU A 76 -10.40 -13.39 -9.68
C GLU A 76 -11.91 -13.22 -9.90
N ASP A 77 -12.71 -14.21 -9.49
CA ASP A 77 -14.18 -14.16 -9.62
C ASP A 77 -14.82 -13.02 -8.81
N MET A 78 -14.25 -12.67 -7.65
CA MET A 78 -14.72 -11.55 -6.86
C MET A 78 -14.42 -10.24 -7.58
N ILE A 79 -13.17 -10.06 -8.01
CA ILE A 79 -12.74 -8.84 -8.70
C ILE A 79 -13.52 -8.65 -10.00
N GLU A 80 -13.75 -9.70 -10.80
CA GLU A 80 -14.54 -9.62 -12.03
C GLU A 80 -16.00 -9.20 -11.74
N ARG A 81 -16.65 -9.76 -10.71
CA ARG A 81 -18.01 -9.36 -10.29
C ARG A 81 -18.10 -7.90 -9.84
N LEU A 82 -17.00 -7.34 -9.37
CA LEU A 82 -16.92 -5.93 -8.98
C LEU A 82 -16.70 -5.01 -10.17
N GLU A 83 -16.46 -5.53 -11.37
CA GLU A 83 -16.29 -4.74 -12.60
C GLU A 83 -15.41 -3.48 -12.39
N PRO A 84 -14.18 -3.63 -11.85
CA PRO A 84 -13.34 -2.48 -11.55
C PRO A 84 -12.92 -1.78 -12.84
N THR A 85 -12.82 -0.45 -12.75
CA THR A 85 -12.12 0.36 -13.75
C THR A 85 -10.67 0.59 -13.37
N HIS A 86 -10.34 0.49 -12.08
CA HIS A 86 -8.98 0.65 -11.57
C HIS A 86 -8.67 -0.42 -10.53
N ILE A 87 -7.45 -0.96 -10.60
CA ILE A 87 -6.87 -1.78 -9.53
C ILE A 87 -5.62 -1.07 -9.06
N VAL A 88 -5.59 -0.68 -7.78
CA VAL A 88 -4.39 -0.08 -7.17
C VAL A 88 -3.65 -1.18 -6.39
N THR A 89 -2.36 -1.34 -6.65
CA THR A 89 -1.51 -2.37 -6.02
C THR A 89 -0.09 -1.82 -5.81
N GLN A 90 0.82 -2.61 -5.24
CA GLN A 90 2.21 -2.21 -4.98
C GLN A 90 3.23 -3.20 -5.57
N ILE A 91 4.39 -2.72 -6.04
CA ILE A 91 5.52 -3.55 -6.54
C ILE A 91 6.62 -3.72 -5.49
N GLN A 92 6.64 -2.90 -4.44
CA GLN A 92 7.83 -2.66 -3.64
C GLN A 92 8.45 -3.89 -2.96
N CYS A 93 7.66 -4.91 -2.68
CA CYS A 93 8.13 -6.15 -2.11
C CYS A 93 7.26 -7.29 -2.66
N GLU A 94 7.87 -8.21 -3.41
CA GLU A 94 7.18 -9.38 -3.99
C GLU A 94 6.50 -10.27 -2.93
N VAL A 95 6.80 -10.04 -1.64
CA VAL A 95 6.34 -10.82 -0.50
C VAL A 95 5.61 -10.01 0.59
N CYS A 96 5.43 -8.71 0.41
CA CYS A 96 4.77 -7.89 1.45
C CYS A 96 3.32 -7.58 1.09
N ALA A 97 2.98 -7.63 -0.19
CA ALA A 97 1.63 -7.39 -0.69
C ALA A 97 1.36 -8.23 -1.95
N VAL A 98 0.13 -8.17 -2.45
CA VAL A 98 -0.19 -8.79 -3.75
C VAL A 98 0.64 -8.14 -4.84
N SER A 99 1.55 -8.91 -5.43
CA SER A 99 2.48 -8.40 -6.43
C SER A 99 1.75 -7.96 -7.70
N LEU A 100 2.33 -6.99 -8.44
CA LEU A 100 1.85 -6.62 -9.77
C LEU A 100 1.69 -7.85 -10.69
N ARG A 101 2.64 -8.80 -10.63
CA ARG A 101 2.59 -10.04 -11.43
C ARG A 101 1.38 -10.90 -11.11
N ASP A 102 0.96 -10.96 -9.85
CA ASP A 102 -0.23 -11.71 -9.45
C ASP A 102 -1.51 -11.06 -9.97
N VAL A 103 -1.58 -9.73 -9.91
CA VAL A 103 -2.67 -8.94 -10.47
C VAL A 103 -2.73 -9.06 -11.99
N GLU A 104 -1.60 -8.91 -12.68
CA GLU A 104 -1.50 -9.08 -14.14
C GLU A 104 -1.89 -10.50 -14.57
N ARG A 105 -1.44 -11.53 -13.84
CA ARG A 105 -1.84 -12.92 -14.11
C ARG A 105 -3.34 -13.13 -13.92
N ALA A 106 -3.92 -12.58 -12.86
CA ALA A 106 -5.36 -12.61 -12.62
C ALA A 106 -6.16 -11.94 -13.76
N ILE A 107 -5.70 -10.78 -14.24
CA ILE A 107 -6.35 -10.05 -15.34
C ILE A 107 -6.20 -10.78 -16.67
N ALA A 108 -4.99 -11.27 -16.98
CA ALA A 108 -4.67 -11.95 -18.24
C ALA A 108 -5.48 -13.24 -18.46
N ARG A 109 -6.04 -13.82 -17.39
CA ARG A 109 -6.89 -15.03 -17.45
C ARG A 109 -8.31 -14.79 -17.95
N GLY A 110 -8.68 -13.54 -18.26
CA GLY A 110 -9.91 -13.24 -18.99
C GLY A 110 -10.85 -12.24 -18.31
N MET A 111 -10.33 -11.35 -17.47
CA MET A 111 -11.13 -10.29 -16.84
C MET A 111 -11.72 -9.37 -17.92
N LYS A 112 -13.05 -9.26 -17.99
CA LYS A 112 -13.72 -8.48 -19.04
C LYS A 112 -13.64 -6.99 -18.79
N SER A 113 -13.59 -6.57 -17.53
CA SER A 113 -13.61 -5.15 -17.15
C SER A 113 -12.36 -4.38 -17.54
N ARG A 114 -11.25 -5.08 -17.85
CA ARG A 114 -9.96 -4.49 -18.31
C ARG A 114 -9.55 -3.25 -17.49
N PRO A 115 -9.41 -3.39 -16.16
CA PRO A 115 -9.10 -2.25 -15.31
C PRO A 115 -7.71 -1.69 -15.63
N GLN A 116 -7.54 -0.39 -15.46
CA GLN A 116 -6.22 0.22 -15.40
C GLN A 116 -5.54 -0.21 -14.09
N ILE A 117 -4.33 -0.79 -14.21
CA ILE A 117 -3.52 -1.12 -13.03
C ILE A 117 -2.70 0.11 -12.64
N VAL A 118 -2.85 0.56 -11.40
CA VAL A 118 -2.05 1.64 -10.81
C VAL A 118 -1.10 1.00 -9.80
N SER A 119 0.18 1.02 -10.12
CA SER A 119 1.19 0.38 -9.28
C SER A 119 2.02 1.39 -8.50
N LEU A 120 2.04 1.22 -7.19
CA LEU A 120 2.74 2.05 -6.21
C LEU A 120 4.11 1.45 -5.86
N GLN A 121 5.10 2.29 -5.55
CA GLN A 121 6.45 1.80 -5.22
C GLN A 121 7.28 2.77 -4.33
N PRO A 122 6.82 3.10 -3.11
CA PRO A 122 7.41 4.18 -2.33
C PRO A 122 8.65 3.82 -1.49
N ASN A 123 9.86 4.17 -1.94
CA ASN A 123 11.10 3.90 -1.18
C ASN A 123 11.56 5.09 -0.31
N SER A 124 10.95 6.26 -0.48
CA SER A 124 11.22 7.50 0.22
C SER A 124 9.92 8.25 0.52
N LEU A 125 9.95 9.29 1.36
CA LEU A 125 8.79 10.16 1.58
C LEU A 125 8.37 10.85 0.29
N ALA A 126 9.33 11.24 -0.56
CA ALA A 126 9.05 11.81 -1.86
C ALA A 126 8.25 10.84 -2.76
N ASP A 127 8.61 9.56 -2.74
CA ASP A 127 7.87 8.56 -3.51
C ASP A 127 6.44 8.35 -2.99
N ILE A 128 6.19 8.53 -1.69
CA ILE A 128 4.81 8.51 -1.14
C ILE A 128 4.00 9.65 -1.78
N TRP A 129 4.56 10.86 -1.86
CA TRP A 129 3.88 11.98 -2.52
C TRP A 129 3.62 11.70 -3.99
N ASP A 130 4.57 11.07 -4.68
CA ASP A 130 4.40 10.66 -6.07
C ASP A 130 3.34 9.55 -6.24
N ASP A 131 3.15 8.67 -5.25
CA ASP A 131 2.07 7.70 -5.24
C ASP A 131 0.69 8.38 -5.10
N PHE A 132 0.56 9.39 -4.23
CA PHE A 132 -0.66 10.21 -4.15
C PHE A 132 -0.98 10.84 -5.51
N ARG A 133 0.03 11.47 -6.15
CA ARG A 133 -0.11 12.07 -7.48
C ARG A 133 -0.47 11.04 -8.54
N ARG A 134 0.14 9.85 -8.51
CA ARG A 134 -0.09 8.76 -9.45
C ARG A 134 -1.53 8.24 -9.38
N VAL A 135 -2.03 8.01 -8.17
CA VAL A 135 -3.44 7.60 -7.97
C VAL A 135 -4.38 8.71 -8.43
N ALA A 136 -4.12 9.96 -8.04
CA ALA A 136 -4.93 11.11 -8.44
C ALA A 136 -4.99 11.29 -9.98
N TYR A 137 -3.85 11.16 -10.65
CA TYR A 137 -3.76 11.22 -12.11
C TYR A 137 -4.55 10.10 -12.79
N ALA A 138 -4.41 8.85 -12.30
CA ALA A 138 -5.17 7.72 -12.82
C ALA A 138 -6.68 7.91 -12.66
N LEU A 139 -7.11 8.52 -11.56
CA LEU A 139 -8.52 8.84 -11.30
C LEU A 139 -9.01 10.13 -12.00
N GLY A 140 -8.16 10.80 -12.77
CA GLY A 140 -8.52 12.01 -13.53
C GLY A 140 -8.70 13.25 -12.67
N MET A 141 -7.99 13.35 -11.55
CA MET A 141 -8.06 14.45 -10.57
C MET A 141 -6.68 14.96 -10.11
N PRO A 142 -5.78 15.34 -11.04
CA PRO A 142 -4.42 15.72 -10.69
C PRO A 142 -4.35 16.92 -9.72
N GLU A 143 -5.23 17.92 -9.86
CA GLU A 143 -5.25 19.08 -8.96
C GLU A 143 -5.57 18.66 -7.52
N ARG A 144 -6.49 17.72 -7.34
CA ARG A 144 -6.85 17.18 -6.03
C ARG A 144 -5.67 16.44 -5.39
N GLY A 145 -4.87 15.75 -6.19
CA GLY A 145 -3.63 15.11 -5.74
C GLY A 145 -2.67 16.13 -5.12
N GLU A 146 -2.39 17.23 -5.82
CA GLU A 146 -1.48 18.27 -5.32
C GLU A 146 -2.03 18.98 -4.07
N GLU A 147 -3.35 19.23 -4.00
CA GLU A 147 -3.99 19.80 -2.80
C GLU A 147 -3.76 18.91 -1.57
N VAL A 148 -4.00 17.60 -1.72
CA VAL A 148 -3.85 16.63 -0.62
C VAL A 148 -2.38 16.52 -0.21
N VAL A 149 -1.46 16.40 -1.16
CA VAL A 149 -0.02 16.36 -0.88
C VAL A 149 0.43 17.61 -0.15
N SER A 150 0.08 18.80 -0.65
CA SER A 150 0.44 20.08 -0.01
C SER A 150 -0.07 20.18 1.42
N ALA A 151 -1.30 19.71 1.68
CA ALA A 151 -1.88 19.71 3.02
C ALA A 151 -1.15 18.73 3.97
N LEU A 152 -0.76 17.55 3.48
CA LEU A 152 -0.02 16.55 4.26
C LEU A 152 1.41 17.03 4.57
N GLU A 153 2.12 17.57 3.58
CA GLU A 153 3.45 18.16 3.75
C GLU A 153 3.42 19.32 4.75
N ALA A 154 2.44 20.22 4.65
CA ALA A 154 2.26 21.31 5.61
C ALA A 154 2.02 20.79 7.04
N ARG A 155 1.24 19.71 7.18
CA ARG A 155 0.97 19.08 8.48
C ARG A 155 2.23 18.45 9.09
N ILE A 156 3.07 17.80 8.28
CA ILE A 156 4.36 17.27 8.72
C ILE A 156 5.31 18.43 9.11
N GLY A 157 5.39 19.47 8.27
CA GLY A 157 6.21 20.65 8.54
C GLY A 157 5.85 21.37 9.84
N ALA A 158 4.57 21.39 10.22
CA ALA A 158 4.12 21.95 11.50
C ALA A 158 4.57 21.15 12.73
N LEU A 159 4.90 19.86 12.57
CA LEU A 159 5.39 18.99 13.65
C LEU A 159 6.90 19.12 13.88
N ALA A 160 7.65 19.67 12.92
CA ALA A 160 9.08 19.93 13.04
C ALA A 160 9.33 21.06 14.07
N SER A 161 9.32 20.69 15.35
CA SER A 161 9.59 21.60 16.47
C SER A 161 11.09 21.62 16.79
N GLY A 162 11.64 22.82 16.92
CA GLY A 162 13.03 23.03 17.33
C GLY A 162 13.19 23.06 18.85
N GLY A 163 14.36 22.65 19.36
CA GLY A 163 14.82 23.04 20.69
C GLY A 163 15.45 21.95 21.56
N GLU A 164 15.19 20.67 21.30
CA GLU A 164 15.76 19.58 22.12
C GLU A 164 16.80 18.73 21.36
N PRO A 165 17.83 18.21 22.07
CA PRO A 165 18.81 17.31 21.47
C PRO A 165 18.13 16.02 20.99
N ARG A 166 18.47 15.60 19.76
CA ARG A 166 17.88 14.40 19.15
C ARG A 166 18.30 13.13 19.90
N PRO A 167 17.36 12.33 20.43
CA PRO A 167 17.70 11.02 20.96
C PRO A 167 18.20 10.10 19.83
N ARG A 168 19.10 9.17 20.17
CA ARG A 168 19.47 8.11 19.24
C ARG A 168 18.32 7.11 19.16
N VAL A 169 17.71 6.98 17.99
CA VAL A 169 16.57 6.08 17.75
C VAL A 169 17.01 4.89 16.91
N ALA A 170 16.54 3.70 17.28
CA ALA A 170 16.56 2.52 16.44
C ALA A 170 15.11 2.11 16.15
N CYS A 171 14.79 1.90 14.88
CA CYS A 171 13.47 1.43 14.45
C CYS A 171 13.61 0.00 13.91
N ILE A 172 12.84 -0.93 14.47
CA ILE A 172 12.92 -2.36 14.18
C ILE A 172 11.56 -2.78 13.63
N GLU A 173 11.52 -3.31 12.41
CA GLU A 173 10.29 -3.74 11.73
C GLU A 173 10.07 -5.26 11.78
N TRP A 174 11.11 -6.03 12.11
CA TRP A 174 11.00 -7.49 12.25
C TRP A 174 11.95 -8.01 13.34
N ILE A 175 11.45 -8.90 14.19
CA ILE A 175 12.19 -9.35 15.40
C ILE A 175 13.16 -10.48 15.06
N GLU A 176 12.75 -11.41 14.19
CA GLU A 176 13.58 -12.57 13.84
C GLU A 176 13.35 -13.02 12.38
N PRO A 177 14.37 -12.94 11.50
CA PRO A 177 15.68 -12.30 11.72
C PRO A 177 15.51 -10.81 12.03
N LEU A 178 16.39 -10.23 12.85
CA LEU A 178 16.26 -8.82 13.22
C LEU A 178 16.41 -7.94 11.95
N MET A 179 15.39 -7.15 11.62
CA MET A 179 15.41 -6.20 10.50
C MET A 179 15.10 -4.80 11.00
N ALA A 180 15.97 -3.85 10.66
CA ALA A 180 15.76 -2.44 10.91
C ALA A 180 14.80 -1.85 9.87
N ALA A 181 13.97 -0.90 10.27
CA ALA A 181 13.03 -0.25 9.37
C ALA A 181 13.78 0.53 8.27
N GLY A 182 13.44 0.24 7.01
CA GLY A 182 14.02 0.86 5.83
C GLY A 182 13.09 1.89 5.16
N ASN A 183 13.32 2.14 3.87
CA ASN A 183 12.51 2.99 3.02
C ASN A 183 12.38 4.43 3.55
N TRP A 184 11.16 4.91 3.72
CA TRP A 184 10.83 6.27 4.17
C TRP A 184 10.91 6.46 5.69
N THR A 185 11.03 5.38 6.47
CA THR A 185 11.05 5.47 7.95
C THR A 185 12.25 6.26 8.48
N PRO A 186 13.49 6.05 7.98
CA PRO A 186 14.65 6.88 8.35
C PRO A 186 14.49 8.36 8.01
N GLU A 187 13.85 8.68 6.88
CA GLU A 187 13.57 10.05 6.46
C GLU A 187 12.58 10.71 7.43
N LEU A 188 11.48 10.02 7.77
CA LEU A 188 10.50 10.50 8.74
C LEU A 188 11.15 10.79 10.11
N ILE A 189 12.02 9.90 10.61
CA ILE A 189 12.79 10.11 11.85
C ILE A 189 13.72 11.33 11.72
N SER A 190 14.27 11.56 10.53
CA SER A 190 15.16 12.70 10.26
C SER A 190 14.40 14.03 10.14
N GLU A 191 13.13 14.01 9.73
CA GLU A 191 12.29 15.21 9.61
C GLU A 191 11.67 15.65 10.94
N ILE A 192 11.34 14.72 11.84
CA ILE A 192 10.73 15.00 13.16
C ILE A 192 11.70 15.52 14.23
N GLY A 193 12.81 16.15 13.84
CA GLY A 193 13.71 16.83 14.78
C GLY A 193 14.28 18.14 14.22
N PRO A 194 15.03 18.93 15.01
CA PRO A 194 15.51 20.24 14.57
C PRO A 194 16.35 20.18 13.29
N ARG A 195 16.11 21.11 12.36
CA ARG A 195 16.99 21.38 11.21
C ARG A 195 18.22 22.16 11.73
N SER A 196 19.43 21.74 11.35
CA SER A 196 20.69 22.43 11.66
C SER A 196 20.79 23.78 10.97
#